data_AF-A0A1M4MY65-F1
#
_entry.id   AF-A0A1M4MY65-F1
#
_cell.length_a   1.000
_cell.length_b   1.000
_cell.length_c   1.000
_cell.angle_alpha   90.00
_cell.angle_beta   90.00
_cell.angle_gamma   90.00
#
_symmetry.space_group_name_H-M   'P 1'
#
loop_
_entity.id
_entity.type
_entity.pdbx_description
1 polymer ?
#
loop_
_entity_poly.entity_id
_entity_poly.type
_entity_poly.pdbx_seq_one_letter_code
_entity_poly.pdbx_strand_id
1 'polypeptide(L)'
;MFISMIRQSRGALVCAFAILQAAPALAICASGNDMVFQCAVAPDGADQITVCRDGDMAFLSRHTRDTGAMYYDPPLTMDPTRDYYVEEVTEGTGLSIAMGFWDPNRDTAAILQFRAGWDDEADDVDLNGPMEMWVQSPDWQQQVDQVLCRPNTVQYDPDVMFDLTLDRGPMGHFYSTENILPEPSLVGRARVSAPDDGIAVYSSSQPNASTPRWARLYDGWDVDVIDRMGDFSAVALTQGVVSDCVLRSDELFQPYIGPCSTGWVETKYLEMLR
;
A
#
# COMPACT_ATOMS: atom_id res chain seq x y z
N MET A 1 -1.84 -28.16 -0.61
CA MET A 1 -2.63 -26.93 -0.83
C MET A 1 -2.34 -26.52 -2.26
N PHE A 2 -3.31 -26.70 -3.15
CA PHE A 2 -3.07 -26.71 -4.59
C PHE A 2 -2.83 -25.29 -5.11
N ILE A 3 -1.64 -25.06 -5.65
CA ILE A 3 -1.35 -23.93 -6.54
C ILE A 3 -2.03 -24.27 -7.87
N SER A 4 -3.17 -23.66 -8.13
CA SER A 4 -3.84 -23.78 -9.42
C SER A 4 -3.36 -22.64 -10.31
N MET A 5 -2.29 -22.90 -11.07
CA MET A 5 -1.97 -22.10 -12.26
C MET A 5 -3.05 -22.37 -13.31
N ILE A 6 -4.16 -21.64 -13.27
CA ILE A 6 -5.13 -21.62 -14.37
C ILE A 6 -4.74 -20.51 -15.32
N ARG A 7 -3.94 -20.93 -16.28
CA ARG A 7 -3.71 -20.24 -17.56
C ARG A 7 -5.03 -20.31 -18.35
N GLN A 8 -5.86 -19.28 -18.29
CA GLN A 8 -6.91 -19.07 -19.27
C GLN A 8 -6.62 -17.79 -20.03
N SER A 9 -6.24 -17.98 -21.29
CA SER A 9 -6.21 -16.97 -22.33
C SER A 9 -7.54 -16.20 -22.33
N ARG A 10 -7.55 -15.00 -21.75
CA ARG A 10 -8.66 -14.05 -21.81
C ARG A 10 -8.84 -13.65 -23.27
N GLY A 11 -9.84 -14.26 -23.91
CA GLY A 11 -10.30 -13.86 -25.23
C GLY A 11 -10.87 -12.44 -25.12
N ALA A 12 -10.36 -11.54 -25.97
CA ALA A 12 -10.88 -10.19 -26.11
C ALA A 12 -12.37 -10.25 -26.45
N LEU A 13 -13.22 -9.95 -25.46
CA LEU A 13 -14.62 -9.63 -25.69
C LEU A 13 -14.77 -8.12 -25.58
N VAL A 14 -14.68 -7.47 -26.74
CA VAL A 14 -15.01 -6.05 -26.92
C VAL A 14 -16.52 -5.91 -26.68
N CYS A 15 -16.91 -5.52 -25.47
CA CYS A 15 -18.24 -5.01 -25.19
C CYS A 15 -18.19 -3.48 -25.17
N ALA A 16 -18.46 -2.89 -26.33
CA ALA A 16 -18.67 -1.47 -26.49
C ALA A 16 -20.01 -1.05 -25.87
N PHE A 17 -19.99 -0.59 -24.62
CA PHE A 17 -21.00 0.32 -24.06
C PHE A 17 -20.36 1.23 -23.01
N ALA A 18 -19.57 2.21 -23.49
CA ALA A 18 -19.13 3.34 -22.67
C ALA A 18 -19.77 4.62 -23.24
N ILE A 19 -20.95 4.99 -22.72
CA ILE A 19 -21.48 6.35 -22.95
C ILE A 19 -20.72 7.29 -21.99
N LEU A 20 -19.67 7.90 -22.55
CA LEU A 20 -19.00 9.16 -22.17
C LEU A 20 -19.06 9.58 -20.69
N GLN A 21 -18.01 9.23 -19.93
CA GLN A 21 -17.35 10.15 -18.97
C GLN A 21 -15.81 9.98 -18.94
N ALA A 22 -15.19 9.41 -20.00
CA ALA A 22 -13.74 9.19 -20.08
C ALA A 22 -12.94 10.44 -20.52
N ALA A 23 -13.25 11.63 -19.97
CA ALA A 23 -12.56 12.87 -20.33
C ALA A 23 -11.48 13.35 -19.34
N PRO A 24 -11.56 13.12 -18.00
CA PRO A 24 -10.56 13.70 -17.09
C PRO A 24 -9.36 12.79 -16.78
N ALA A 25 -9.48 11.46 -16.92
CA ALA A 25 -8.36 10.53 -16.64
C ALA A 25 -7.16 10.74 -17.59
N LEU A 26 -7.43 10.99 -18.88
CA LEU A 26 -6.41 11.27 -19.92
C LEU A 26 -5.67 12.60 -19.71
N ALA A 27 -6.20 13.50 -18.86
CA ALA A 27 -5.51 14.74 -18.53
C ALA A 27 -4.42 14.54 -17.48
N ILE A 28 -4.47 13.42 -16.74
CA ILE A 28 -3.56 13.11 -15.63
C ILE A 28 -2.63 11.95 -16.00
N CYS A 29 -3.18 10.86 -16.55
CA CYS A 29 -2.38 9.74 -17.03
C CYS A 29 -1.84 10.02 -18.44
N ALA A 30 -0.64 9.56 -18.75
CA ALA A 30 -0.03 9.75 -20.08
C ALA A 30 -0.87 9.10 -21.19
N SER A 31 -1.52 7.97 -20.89
CA SER A 31 -2.54 7.34 -21.73
C SER A 31 -3.66 6.74 -20.88
N GLY A 32 -4.79 6.43 -21.53
CA GLY A 32 -5.91 5.77 -20.86
C GLY A 32 -5.58 4.36 -20.37
N ASN A 33 -4.57 3.73 -20.98
CA ASN A 33 -4.08 2.40 -20.61
C ASN A 33 -3.10 2.45 -19.42
N ASP A 34 -2.74 3.65 -18.95
CA ASP A 34 -1.90 3.82 -17.77
C ASP A 34 -2.73 4.08 -16.51
N MET A 35 -4.04 4.27 -16.64
CA MET A 35 -4.90 4.46 -15.47
C MET A 35 -5.09 3.14 -14.75
N VAL A 36 -4.83 3.14 -13.45
CA VAL A 36 -5.04 1.99 -12.57
C VAL A 36 -6.34 2.14 -11.79
N PHE A 37 -6.50 3.26 -11.08
CA PHE A 37 -7.71 3.56 -10.31
C PHE A 37 -8.17 4.99 -10.62
N GLN A 38 -9.47 5.24 -10.56
CA GLN A 38 -9.97 6.59 -10.39
C GLN A 38 -11.29 6.64 -9.63
N CYS A 39 -11.54 7.73 -8.89
CA CYS A 39 -12.85 8.00 -8.31
C CYS A 39 -13.09 9.49 -8.04
N ALA A 40 -14.35 9.90 -8.02
CA ALA A 40 -14.72 11.20 -7.45
C ALA A 40 -14.74 11.12 -5.91
N VAL A 41 -14.19 12.13 -5.26
CA VAL A 41 -14.09 12.23 -3.80
C VAL A 41 -15.41 12.72 -3.20
N ALA A 42 -15.84 12.11 -2.09
CA ALA A 42 -17.04 12.50 -1.35
C ALA A 42 -16.79 13.72 -0.44
N PRO A 43 -17.83 14.50 -0.06
CA PRO A 43 -19.23 14.32 -0.42
C PRO A 43 -19.67 15.08 -1.67
N ASP A 44 -18.93 16.08 -2.16
CA ASP A 44 -19.36 16.97 -3.25
C ASP A 44 -19.00 16.48 -4.67
N GLY A 45 -18.01 15.59 -4.80
CA GLY A 45 -17.59 15.00 -6.07
C GLY A 45 -16.89 15.99 -7.00
N ALA A 46 -16.49 17.16 -6.49
CA ALA A 46 -15.75 18.16 -7.25
C ALA A 46 -14.29 17.73 -7.49
N ASP A 47 -13.76 16.96 -6.55
CA ASP A 47 -12.41 16.41 -6.59
C ASP A 47 -12.43 14.98 -7.12
N GLN A 48 -11.32 14.60 -7.72
CA GLN A 48 -11.05 13.25 -8.20
C GLN A 48 -9.66 12.81 -7.73
N ILE A 49 -9.56 11.54 -7.35
CA ILE A 49 -8.29 10.84 -7.21
C ILE A 49 -8.11 9.95 -8.43
N THR A 50 -6.92 9.96 -9.01
CA THR A 50 -6.52 9.06 -10.08
C THR A 50 -5.14 8.49 -9.77
N VAL A 51 -5.01 7.17 -9.91
CA VAL A 51 -3.74 6.46 -9.88
C VAL A 51 -3.34 6.15 -11.31
N CYS A 52 -2.18 6.65 -11.72
CA CYS A 52 -1.59 6.39 -13.03
C CYS A 52 -0.28 5.62 -12.89
N ARG A 53 -0.05 4.68 -13.80
CA ARG A 53 1.27 4.12 -14.08
C ARG A 53 2.08 5.13 -14.89
N ASP A 54 3.38 5.16 -14.64
CA ASP A 54 4.35 5.79 -15.54
C ASP A 54 5.65 4.96 -15.50
N GLY A 55 5.90 4.24 -16.59
CA GLY A 55 6.98 3.26 -16.68
C GLY A 55 6.83 2.15 -15.64
N ASP A 56 7.79 2.11 -14.72
CA ASP A 56 7.88 1.13 -13.63
C ASP A 56 7.38 1.68 -12.28
N MET A 57 6.76 2.87 -12.28
CA MET A 57 6.25 3.55 -11.09
C MET A 57 4.73 3.75 -11.18
N ALA A 58 4.10 4.05 -10.05
CA ALA A 58 2.71 4.50 -9.98
C ALA A 58 2.59 5.81 -9.18
N PHE A 59 1.60 6.63 -9.54
CA PHE A 59 1.40 7.96 -8.98
C PHE A 59 -0.06 8.17 -8.62
N LEU A 60 -0.34 8.56 -7.39
CA LEU A 60 -1.66 8.97 -6.93
C LEU A 60 -1.76 10.49 -6.95
N SER A 61 -2.67 10.99 -7.78
CA SER A 61 -2.93 12.41 -7.94
C SER A 61 -4.33 12.78 -7.49
N ARG A 62 -4.46 13.86 -6.71
CA ARG A 62 -5.74 14.53 -6.49
C ARG A 62 -5.84 15.71 -7.45
N HIS A 63 -6.98 15.86 -8.12
CA HIS A 63 -7.20 16.92 -9.09
C HIS A 63 -8.68 17.31 -9.16
N THR A 64 -8.99 18.43 -9.80
CA THR A 64 -10.37 18.81 -10.09
C THR A 64 -10.97 17.84 -11.13
N ARG A 65 -12.15 17.29 -10.85
CA ARG A 65 -12.80 16.28 -11.70
C ARG A 65 -13.13 16.81 -13.10
N ASP A 66 -13.70 18.01 -13.19
CA ASP A 66 -14.23 18.52 -14.46
C ASP A 66 -13.15 19.11 -15.38
N THR A 67 -12.03 19.57 -14.80
CA THR A 67 -10.99 20.29 -15.55
C THR A 67 -9.67 19.53 -15.65
N GLY A 68 -9.46 18.49 -14.82
CA GLY A 68 -8.15 17.85 -14.67
C GLY A 68 -7.09 18.76 -14.04
N ALA A 69 -7.46 19.92 -13.51
CA ALA A 69 -6.51 20.83 -12.90
C ALA A 69 -5.91 20.20 -11.64
N MET A 70 -4.59 20.04 -11.64
CA MET A 70 -3.85 19.54 -10.50
C MET A 70 -3.89 20.53 -9.34
N TYR A 71 -4.01 20.00 -8.12
CA TYR A 71 -3.73 20.78 -6.92
C TYR A 71 -2.23 21.09 -6.82
N TYR A 72 -1.86 22.04 -5.97
CA TYR A 72 -0.45 22.41 -5.75
C TYR A 72 0.37 21.28 -5.10
N ASP A 73 -0.29 20.25 -4.59
CA ASP A 73 0.38 19.09 -4.00
C ASP A 73 0.98 18.20 -5.11
N PRO A 74 2.30 17.93 -5.11
CA PRO A 74 2.89 16.86 -5.89
C PRO A 74 2.12 15.54 -5.73
N PRO A 75 2.04 14.73 -6.80
CA PRO A 75 1.50 13.38 -6.72
C PRO A 75 2.21 12.56 -5.64
N LEU A 76 1.46 11.69 -4.97
CA LEU A 76 2.08 10.68 -4.14
C LEU A 76 2.67 9.60 -5.03
N THR A 77 3.81 9.05 -4.66
CA THR A 77 4.59 8.15 -5.53
C THR A 77 4.65 6.75 -4.96
N MET A 78 4.59 5.73 -5.81
CA MET A 78 4.74 4.32 -5.48
C MET A 78 5.74 3.69 -6.46
N ASP A 79 6.69 2.94 -5.93
CA ASP A 79 7.51 1.98 -6.66
C ASP A 79 6.90 0.58 -6.44
N PRO A 80 6.12 0.03 -7.38
CA PRO A 80 5.49 -1.29 -7.24
C PRO A 80 6.47 -2.44 -7.05
N THR A 81 7.76 -2.24 -7.35
CA THR A 81 8.82 -3.23 -7.13
C THR A 81 9.42 -3.18 -5.74
N ARG A 82 9.03 -2.20 -4.91
CA ARG A 82 9.53 -2.03 -3.53
C ARG A 82 8.43 -1.80 -2.51
N ASP A 83 7.46 -0.96 -2.84
CA ASP A 83 6.45 -0.43 -1.92
C ASP A 83 5.29 -1.40 -1.69
N TYR A 84 4.49 -1.09 -0.66
CA TYR A 84 3.39 -1.91 -0.16
C TYR A 84 2.32 -2.13 -1.24
N TYR A 85 2.06 -3.41 -1.56
CA TYR A 85 0.96 -3.83 -2.43
C TYR A 85 0.44 -5.18 -1.93
N VAL A 86 -0.85 -5.23 -1.62
CA VAL A 86 -1.55 -6.47 -1.27
C VAL A 86 -2.81 -6.56 -2.09
N GLU A 87 -3.00 -7.73 -2.70
CA GLU A 87 -4.21 -8.10 -3.42
C GLU A 87 -4.72 -9.44 -2.86
N GLU A 88 -5.96 -9.45 -2.40
CA GLU A 88 -6.62 -10.64 -1.86
C GLU A 88 -7.94 -10.86 -2.60
N VAL A 89 -8.06 -12.02 -3.25
CA VAL A 89 -9.30 -12.48 -3.86
C VAL A 89 -9.84 -13.64 -3.03
N THR A 90 -11.07 -13.49 -2.54
CA THR A 90 -11.76 -14.53 -1.76
C THR A 90 -13.12 -14.84 -2.40
N GLU A 91 -13.30 -16.09 -2.81
CA GLU A 91 -14.58 -16.60 -3.34
C GLU A 91 -15.74 -16.31 -2.37
N GLY A 92 -16.84 -15.80 -2.91
CA GLY A 92 -18.02 -15.38 -2.13
C GLY A 92 -17.84 -14.11 -1.30
N THR A 93 -16.67 -13.47 -1.30
CA THR A 93 -16.42 -12.19 -0.61
C THR A 93 -16.07 -11.08 -1.59
N GLY A 94 -15.17 -11.34 -2.54
CA GLY A 94 -14.73 -10.37 -3.55
C GLY A 94 -13.24 -10.10 -3.53
N LEU A 95 -12.87 -8.89 -3.91
CA LEU A 95 -11.49 -8.41 -4.07
C LEU A 95 -11.19 -7.31 -3.06
N SER A 96 -10.03 -7.40 -2.41
CA SER A 96 -9.47 -6.36 -1.55
C SER A 96 -8.07 -6.01 -2.03
N ILE A 97 -7.80 -4.72 -2.22
CA ILE A 97 -6.48 -4.21 -2.59
C ILE A 97 -6.04 -3.14 -1.59
N ALA A 98 -4.77 -3.14 -1.23
CA ALA A 98 -4.13 -2.08 -0.49
C ALA A 98 -2.78 -1.71 -1.12
N MET A 99 -2.55 -0.41 -1.35
CA MET A 99 -1.35 0.12 -2.00
C MET A 99 -0.75 1.28 -1.20
N GLY A 100 0.56 1.22 -0.97
CA GLY A 100 1.30 2.28 -0.30
C GLY A 100 1.84 3.32 -1.28
N PHE A 101 1.66 4.59 -0.94
CA PHE A 101 2.25 5.72 -1.64
C PHE A 101 3.04 6.61 -0.68
N TRP A 102 3.99 7.35 -1.21
CA TRP A 102 4.79 8.33 -0.48
C TRP A 102 4.31 9.75 -0.77
N ASP A 103 4.03 10.54 0.28
CA ASP A 103 3.75 11.97 0.19
C ASP A 103 5.06 12.76 0.41
N PRO A 104 5.68 13.33 -0.65
CA PRO A 104 6.95 14.04 -0.53
C PRO A 104 6.83 15.39 0.17
N ASN A 105 5.64 15.97 0.27
CA ASN A 105 5.43 17.25 0.97
C ASN A 105 5.36 17.06 2.48
N ARG A 106 4.64 16.03 2.91
CA ARG A 106 4.44 15.71 4.33
C ARG A 106 5.52 14.78 4.87
N ASP A 107 6.32 14.19 3.98
CA ASP A 107 7.35 13.21 4.30
C ASP A 107 6.75 12.06 5.12
N THR A 108 5.65 11.50 4.60
CA THR A 108 4.85 10.46 5.23
C THR A 108 4.22 9.52 4.19
N ALA A 109 3.86 8.31 4.58
CA ALA A 109 3.19 7.37 3.67
C ALA A 109 1.71 7.75 3.46
N ALA A 110 1.00 7.05 2.59
CA ALA A 110 -0.46 7.00 2.53
C ALA A 110 -0.85 5.64 1.96
N ILE A 111 -1.99 5.09 2.38
CA ILE A 111 -2.47 3.80 1.90
C ILE A 111 -3.76 4.02 1.13
N LEU A 112 -3.76 3.71 -0.16
CA LEU A 112 -4.99 3.56 -0.92
C LEU A 112 -5.55 2.17 -0.66
N GLN A 113 -6.81 2.09 -0.28
CA GLN A 113 -7.54 0.85 -0.12
C GLN A 113 -8.70 0.79 -1.11
N PHE A 114 -8.94 -0.39 -1.65
CA PHE A 114 -9.99 -0.67 -2.62
C PHE A 114 -10.69 -1.99 -2.29
N ARG A 115 -12.01 -2.02 -2.48
CA ARG A 115 -12.84 -3.20 -2.32
C ARG A 115 -13.87 -3.31 -3.43
N ALA A 116 -14.02 -4.53 -3.95
CA ALA A 116 -15.08 -4.92 -4.86
C ALA A 116 -15.76 -6.20 -4.34
N GLY A 117 -17.05 -6.36 -4.66
CA GLY A 117 -17.84 -7.52 -4.24
C GLY A 117 -17.56 -8.78 -5.07
N TRP A 118 -18.32 -9.83 -4.78
CA TRP A 118 -18.36 -11.07 -5.56
C TRP A 118 -19.65 -11.15 -6.37
N ASP A 119 -19.56 -11.58 -7.63
CA ASP A 119 -20.69 -11.93 -8.48
C ASP A 119 -20.93 -13.45 -8.38
N ASP A 120 -21.97 -13.85 -7.63
CA ASP A 120 -22.35 -15.25 -7.47
C ASP A 120 -22.81 -15.92 -8.77
N GLU A 121 -23.31 -15.14 -9.75
CA GLU A 121 -23.82 -15.69 -11.01
C GLU A 121 -22.68 -15.91 -12.02
N ALA A 122 -21.73 -14.98 -12.07
CA ALA A 122 -20.52 -15.11 -12.90
C ALA A 122 -19.42 -15.97 -12.25
N ASP A 123 -19.50 -16.21 -10.94
CA ASP A 123 -18.47 -16.88 -10.14
C ASP A 123 -17.11 -16.15 -10.23
N ASP A 124 -17.14 -14.82 -10.12
CA ASP A 124 -15.96 -13.95 -10.26
C ASP A 124 -16.14 -12.64 -9.46
N VAL A 125 -15.10 -11.81 -9.40
CA VAL A 125 -15.14 -10.48 -8.78
C VAL A 125 -16.09 -9.55 -9.55
N ASP A 126 -16.97 -8.87 -8.82
CA ASP A 126 -17.88 -7.88 -9.40
C ASP A 126 -17.21 -6.51 -9.53
N LEU A 127 -16.59 -6.27 -10.69
CA LEU A 127 -16.03 -4.96 -11.06
C LEU A 127 -17.05 -4.01 -11.70
N ASN A 128 -18.28 -4.45 -11.93
CA ASN A 128 -19.35 -3.64 -12.51
C ASN A 128 -20.33 -3.09 -11.46
N GLY A 129 -20.33 -3.69 -10.26
CA GLY A 129 -21.13 -3.29 -9.12
C GLY A 129 -20.51 -2.16 -8.28
N PRO A 130 -21.11 -1.88 -7.13
CA PRO A 130 -20.61 -0.87 -6.21
C PRO A 130 -19.21 -1.26 -5.69
N MET A 131 -18.26 -0.35 -5.87
CA MET A 131 -16.90 -0.49 -5.36
C MET A 131 -16.62 0.59 -4.33
N GLU A 132 -15.78 0.27 -3.35
CA GLU A 132 -15.32 1.20 -2.33
C GLU A 132 -13.84 1.49 -2.56
N MET A 133 -13.46 2.76 -2.42
CA MET A 133 -12.06 3.16 -2.43
C MET A 133 -11.86 4.33 -1.48
N TRP A 134 -10.74 4.35 -0.78
CA TRP A 134 -10.37 5.47 0.08
C TRP A 134 -8.85 5.55 0.25
N VAL A 135 -8.37 6.76 0.56
CA VAL A 135 -6.98 6.99 0.93
C VAL A 135 -6.91 7.28 2.42
N GLN A 136 -6.07 6.53 3.12
CA GLN A 136 -5.77 6.69 4.53
C GLN A 136 -4.38 7.32 4.70
N SER A 137 -4.31 8.45 5.39
CA SER A 137 -3.04 8.99 5.86
C SER A 137 -2.55 8.24 7.12
N PRO A 138 -1.24 8.17 7.36
CA PRO A 138 -0.61 7.45 8.46
C PRO A 138 -0.61 8.23 9.77
N ASP A 139 -1.23 9.41 9.84
CA ASP A 139 -1.34 10.20 11.07
C ASP A 139 -2.37 9.58 12.02
N TRP A 140 -1.98 8.48 12.64
CA TRP A 140 -2.77 7.64 13.55
C TRP A 140 -3.21 8.33 14.86
N GLN A 141 -2.69 9.53 15.15
CA GLN A 141 -3.14 10.37 16.28
C GLN A 141 -4.07 11.52 15.87
N GLN A 142 -4.25 11.78 14.57
CA GLN A 142 -5.29 12.69 14.10
C GLN A 142 -6.56 11.89 13.81
N GLN A 143 -7.71 12.56 13.84
CA GLN A 143 -8.93 12.00 13.28
C GLN A 143 -8.56 11.53 11.86
N VAL A 144 -8.65 10.23 11.58
CA VAL A 144 -8.13 9.66 10.32
C VAL A 144 -8.79 10.41 9.17
N ASP A 145 -8.03 11.28 8.51
CA ASP A 145 -8.50 12.00 7.34
C ASP A 145 -8.58 11.00 6.19
N GLN A 146 -9.72 10.32 6.10
CA GLN A 146 -10.02 9.41 5.02
C GLN A 146 -10.56 10.22 3.85
N VAL A 147 -9.85 10.15 2.73
CA VAL A 147 -10.40 10.66 1.48
C VAL A 147 -11.26 9.55 0.87
N LEU A 148 -12.57 9.65 1.05
CA LEU A 148 -13.52 8.64 0.61
C LEU A 148 -13.92 8.86 -0.85
N CYS A 149 -14.01 7.78 -1.62
CA CYS A 149 -14.60 7.80 -2.95
C CYS A 149 -16.13 7.70 -2.91
N ARG A 150 -16.80 8.29 -3.90
CA ARG A 150 -18.21 8.02 -4.17
C ARG A 150 -18.35 6.63 -4.80
N PRO A 151 -19.17 5.72 -4.24
CA PRO A 151 -19.22 4.31 -4.64
C PRO A 151 -19.40 4.06 -6.15
N ASN A 152 -20.23 4.85 -6.82
CA ASN A 152 -20.53 4.66 -8.25
C ASN A 152 -19.60 5.43 -9.20
N THR A 153 -18.45 5.89 -8.70
CA THR A 153 -17.46 6.62 -9.50
C THR A 153 -16.11 5.94 -9.55
N VAL A 154 -15.95 4.86 -8.78
CA VAL A 154 -14.73 4.08 -8.75
C VAL A 154 -14.59 3.33 -10.08
N GLN A 155 -13.42 3.40 -10.69
CA GLN A 155 -13.01 2.57 -11.82
C GLN A 155 -11.66 1.96 -11.48
N TYR A 156 -11.47 0.71 -11.89
CA TYR A 156 -10.28 -0.09 -11.65
C TYR A 156 -9.90 -0.84 -12.93
N ASP A 157 -8.63 -0.75 -13.32
CA ASP A 157 -8.03 -1.57 -14.38
C ASP A 157 -6.95 -2.49 -13.77
N PRO A 158 -7.24 -3.80 -13.58
CA PRO A 158 -6.35 -4.73 -12.92
C PRO A 158 -5.10 -5.07 -13.73
N ASP A 159 -5.20 -5.09 -15.06
CA ASP A 159 -4.14 -5.63 -15.91
C ASP A 159 -2.89 -4.74 -15.83
N VAL A 160 -3.07 -3.42 -15.65
CA VAL A 160 -2.00 -2.44 -15.54
C VAL A 160 -1.14 -2.63 -14.28
N MET A 161 -1.76 -2.97 -13.15
CA MET A 161 -1.05 -3.25 -11.89
C MET A 161 -0.46 -4.65 -11.84
N PHE A 162 -1.15 -5.62 -12.43
CA PHE A 162 -0.65 -6.98 -12.50
C PHE A 162 0.71 -6.99 -13.21
N ASP A 163 0.83 -6.29 -14.34
CA ASP A 163 2.10 -6.17 -15.08
C ASP A 163 3.26 -5.58 -14.24
N LEU A 164 2.96 -4.65 -13.33
CA LEU A 164 3.94 -4.02 -12.43
C LEU A 164 4.38 -4.94 -11.27
N THR A 165 3.59 -5.97 -10.98
CA THR A 165 3.78 -6.88 -9.84
C THR A 165 4.08 -8.32 -10.25
N LEU A 166 4.07 -8.64 -11.55
CA LEU A 166 4.23 -9.97 -12.16
C LEU A 166 5.41 -10.80 -11.63
N ASP A 167 6.54 -10.15 -11.34
CA ASP A 167 7.76 -10.81 -10.86
C ASP A 167 7.80 -10.96 -9.32
N ARG A 168 6.75 -10.52 -8.62
CA ARG A 168 6.65 -10.60 -7.16
C ARG A 168 5.63 -11.68 -6.77
N GLY A 169 6.04 -12.61 -5.92
CA GLY A 169 5.10 -13.45 -5.18
C GLY A 169 4.21 -12.62 -4.24
N PRO A 170 3.27 -13.24 -3.49
CA PRO A 170 2.45 -12.51 -2.53
C PRO A 170 3.34 -11.77 -1.53
N MET A 171 3.36 -10.44 -1.60
CA MET A 171 4.17 -9.61 -0.73
C MET A 171 3.39 -9.34 0.56
N GLY A 172 3.98 -9.72 1.70
CA GLY A 172 3.57 -9.21 2.99
C GLY A 172 3.73 -7.69 3.07
N HIS A 173 3.31 -7.11 4.19
CA HIS A 173 3.29 -5.67 4.36
C HIS A 173 4.75 -5.15 4.51
N PHE A 174 5.39 -4.62 3.48
CA PHE A 174 6.76 -4.08 3.60
C PHE A 174 6.81 -2.58 3.30
N TYR A 175 7.38 -1.82 4.23
CA TYR A 175 7.87 -0.46 3.97
C TYR A 175 9.40 -0.39 4.05
N SER A 176 10.09 -1.50 4.35
CA SER A 176 11.54 -1.62 4.16
C SER A 176 11.84 -1.86 2.68
N THR A 177 12.78 -1.09 2.16
CA THR A 177 13.32 -1.23 0.82
C THR A 177 14.54 -2.16 0.75
N GLU A 178 14.95 -2.70 1.91
CA GLU A 178 16.05 -3.63 2.08
C GLU A 178 15.51 -5.00 2.47
N ASN A 179 16.21 -6.06 2.05
CA ASN A 179 15.94 -7.41 2.51
C ASN A 179 16.25 -7.51 4.00
N ILE A 180 15.21 -7.76 4.79
CA ILE A 180 15.31 -8.06 6.22
C ILE A 180 15.55 -9.56 6.35
N LEU A 181 16.61 -9.96 7.03
CA LEU A 181 17.00 -11.37 7.21
C LEU A 181 16.97 -11.73 8.69
N PRO A 182 15.86 -12.27 9.21
CA PRO A 182 15.76 -12.54 10.63
C PRO A 182 16.74 -13.60 11.10
N GLU A 183 17.62 -13.21 12.03
CA GLU A 183 18.57 -14.10 12.68
C GLU A 183 18.15 -14.37 14.13
N PRO A 184 18.27 -15.61 14.63
CA PRO A 184 17.87 -15.94 16.01
C PRO A 184 18.56 -15.09 17.09
N SER A 185 19.76 -14.57 16.82
CA SER A 185 20.50 -13.69 17.74
C SER A 185 20.05 -12.23 17.72
N LEU A 186 19.29 -11.81 16.71
CA LEU A 186 18.85 -10.43 16.49
C LEU A 186 17.36 -10.27 16.73
N VAL A 187 16.59 -11.35 16.55
CA VAL A 187 15.14 -11.37 16.78
C VAL A 187 14.83 -11.28 18.27
N GLY A 188 13.87 -10.44 18.63
CA GLY A 188 13.35 -10.35 19.98
C GLY A 188 12.32 -9.24 20.10
N ARG A 189 11.76 -9.03 21.29
CA ARG A 189 10.85 -7.91 21.54
C ARG A 189 11.62 -6.75 22.15
N ALA A 190 11.28 -5.53 21.75
CA ALA A 190 11.83 -4.32 22.34
C ALA A 190 10.74 -3.35 22.77
N ARG A 191 11.00 -2.64 23.86
CA ARG A 191 10.27 -1.46 24.30
C ARG A 191 10.89 -0.24 23.67
N VAL A 192 10.07 0.61 23.08
CA VAL A 192 10.49 1.88 22.50
C VAL A 192 10.68 2.90 23.63
N SER A 193 11.87 3.48 23.69
CA SER A 193 12.20 4.65 24.51
C SER A 193 12.39 5.85 23.60
N ALA A 194 11.32 6.63 23.41
CA ALA A 194 11.28 7.72 22.44
C ALA A 194 11.13 9.09 23.12
N PRO A 195 11.59 10.19 22.49
CA PRO A 195 11.18 11.54 22.89
C PRO A 195 9.67 11.75 22.68
N ASP A 196 9.14 12.86 23.21
CA ASP A 196 7.70 13.19 23.16
C ASP A 196 7.14 13.23 21.72
N ASP A 197 7.97 13.61 20.74
CA ASP A 197 7.62 13.65 19.34
C ASP A 197 7.76 12.29 18.63
N GLY A 198 8.12 11.23 19.34
CA GLY A 198 8.28 9.88 18.80
C GLY A 198 9.55 9.71 17.95
N ILE A 199 9.78 8.48 17.47
CA ILE A 199 10.88 8.13 16.58
C ILE A 199 10.35 7.70 15.23
N ALA A 200 11.03 8.11 14.17
CA ALA A 200 10.66 7.71 12.82
C ALA A 200 11.00 6.25 12.54
N VAL A 201 10.12 5.59 11.77
CA VAL A 201 10.39 4.30 11.15
C VAL A 201 10.72 4.54 9.68
N TYR A 202 11.97 4.32 9.33
CA TYR A 202 12.53 4.54 8.01
C TYR A 202 12.32 3.34 7.09
N SER A 203 12.35 3.58 5.78
CA SER A 203 12.32 2.53 4.76
C SER A 203 13.69 1.90 4.48
N SER A 204 14.77 2.36 5.13
CA SER A 204 16.12 1.84 4.95
C SER A 204 16.93 1.93 6.25
N SER A 205 17.86 1.00 6.46
CA SER A 205 18.80 1.00 7.58
C SER A 205 19.89 2.07 7.50
N GLN A 206 20.01 2.76 6.36
CA GLN A 206 20.97 3.85 6.15
C GLN A 206 20.23 5.13 5.74
N PRO A 207 19.37 5.67 6.62
CA PRO A 207 18.55 6.81 6.25
C PRO A 207 19.40 8.04 6.00
N ASN A 208 19.02 8.79 4.97
CA ASN A 208 19.51 10.12 4.67
C ASN A 208 18.33 11.10 4.64
N ALA A 209 18.59 12.38 4.32
CA ALA A 209 17.55 13.41 4.30
C ALA A 209 16.38 13.15 3.32
N SER A 210 16.54 12.23 2.38
CA SER A 210 15.50 11.81 1.43
C SER A 210 14.92 10.43 1.70
N THR A 211 15.33 9.76 2.79
CA THR A 211 14.83 8.41 3.11
C THR A 211 13.42 8.48 3.68
N PRO A 212 12.44 7.79 3.05
CA PRO A 212 11.06 7.76 3.52
C PRO A 212 10.90 7.30 4.97
N ARG A 213 10.01 8.00 5.71
CA ARG A 213 9.52 7.72 7.06
C ARG A 213 8.03 7.33 7.01
N TRP A 214 7.71 6.05 7.14
CA TRP A 214 6.33 5.57 6.91
C TRP A 214 5.50 5.40 8.19
N ALA A 215 6.16 5.35 9.35
CA ALA A 215 5.51 5.29 10.64
C ALA A 215 6.31 6.05 11.71
N ARG A 216 5.70 6.18 12.87
CA ARG A 216 6.31 6.77 14.05
C ARG A 216 5.97 5.95 15.28
N LEU A 217 6.99 5.59 16.05
CA LEU A 217 6.84 4.88 17.32
C LEU A 217 6.98 5.85 18.48
N TYR A 218 6.23 5.62 19.56
CA TYR A 218 6.22 6.50 20.72
C TYR A 218 6.70 5.74 21.95
N ASP A 219 7.03 6.52 22.97
CA ASP A 219 7.54 5.99 24.22
C ASP A 219 6.58 4.97 24.81
N GLY A 220 7.13 3.86 25.30
CA GLY A 220 6.36 2.79 25.92
C GLY A 220 5.79 1.74 24.96
N TRP A 221 5.90 1.92 23.64
CA TRP A 221 5.40 0.96 22.65
C TRP A 221 6.24 -0.32 22.63
N ASP A 222 5.60 -1.47 22.42
CA ASP A 222 6.29 -2.74 22.18
C ASP A 222 6.34 -3.03 20.68
N VAL A 223 7.52 -3.42 20.19
CA VAL A 223 7.75 -3.82 18.80
C VAL A 223 8.57 -5.09 18.75
N ASP A 224 8.35 -5.90 17.71
CA ASP A 224 9.20 -7.06 17.46
C ASP A 224 10.38 -6.61 16.60
N VAL A 225 11.59 -6.74 17.14
CA VAL A 225 12.84 -6.54 16.41
C VAL A 225 13.12 -7.81 15.64
N ILE A 226 13.38 -7.66 14.35
CA ILE A 226 13.51 -8.81 13.45
C ILE A 226 14.85 -8.83 12.71
N ASP A 227 15.58 -7.71 12.64
CA ASP A 227 16.92 -7.65 12.06
C ASP A 227 17.69 -6.43 12.60
N ARG A 228 18.99 -6.35 12.33
CA ARG A 228 19.83 -5.23 12.71
C ARG A 228 20.93 -4.97 11.69
N MET A 229 21.04 -3.71 11.28
CA MET A 229 22.07 -3.21 10.39
C MET A 229 22.70 -1.96 10.99
N GLY A 230 23.94 -2.11 11.50
CA GLY A 230 24.66 -1.03 12.16
C GLY A 230 23.89 -0.46 13.36
N ASP A 231 23.58 0.83 13.29
CA ASP A 231 22.86 1.57 14.33
C ASP A 231 21.33 1.47 14.19
N PHE A 232 20.82 0.75 13.19
CA PHE A 232 19.40 0.58 12.94
C PHE A 232 18.93 -0.86 13.17
N SER A 233 17.74 -0.99 13.72
CA SER A 233 17.03 -2.25 13.91
C SER A 233 15.80 -2.27 13.03
N ALA A 234 15.59 -3.37 12.30
CA ALA A 234 14.33 -3.61 11.61
C ALA A 234 13.29 -4.05 12.64
N VAL A 235 12.11 -3.44 12.58
CA VAL A 235 10.98 -3.72 13.45
C VAL A 235 9.78 -4.16 12.63
N ALA A 236 9.02 -5.13 13.15
CA ALA A 236 7.72 -5.53 12.67
C ALA A 236 6.62 -4.87 13.51
N LEU A 237 5.65 -4.25 12.84
CA LEU A 237 4.53 -3.54 13.45
C LEU A 237 3.20 -4.22 13.09
N THR A 238 2.38 -4.50 14.11
CA THR A 238 1.01 -4.98 13.96
C THR A 238 0.09 -3.78 13.65
N GLN A 239 -0.30 -3.59 12.39
CA GLN A 239 -1.20 -2.48 12.00
C GLN A 239 -2.68 -2.71 12.36
N GLY A 240 -2.98 -3.32 13.52
CA GLY A 240 -4.35 -3.57 13.99
C GLY A 240 -5.16 -4.61 13.18
N VAL A 241 -4.65 -5.06 12.03
CA VAL A 241 -5.23 -6.15 11.21
C VAL A 241 -4.64 -7.50 11.61
N VAL A 242 -3.38 -7.51 12.05
CA VAL A 242 -2.64 -8.71 12.47
C VAL A 242 -2.42 -8.62 13.98
N SER A 243 -2.77 -9.69 14.71
CA SER A 243 -2.68 -9.72 16.17
C SER A 243 -1.26 -9.94 16.69
N ASP A 244 -0.36 -10.53 15.89
CA ASP A 244 1.00 -10.87 16.30
C ASP A 244 1.95 -11.01 15.09
N CYS A 245 3.23 -10.66 15.25
CA CYS A 245 4.26 -10.71 14.20
C CYS A 245 5.18 -11.94 14.36
N VAL A 246 4.60 -13.09 14.71
CA VAL A 246 5.35 -14.30 15.04
C VAL A 246 6.19 -14.78 13.86
N LEU A 247 7.50 -14.75 14.04
CA LEU A 247 8.48 -15.43 13.18
C LEU A 247 8.53 -16.91 13.50
N ARG A 248 8.32 -17.77 12.51
CA ARG A 248 8.53 -19.21 12.64
C ARG A 248 10.01 -19.55 12.49
N SER A 249 10.42 -20.67 13.10
CA SER A 249 11.82 -21.10 13.06
C SER A 249 12.34 -21.40 11.66
N ASP A 250 11.45 -21.79 10.73
CA ASP A 250 11.76 -22.07 9.32
C ASP A 250 11.81 -20.79 8.46
N GLU A 251 11.44 -19.63 9.00
CA GLU A 251 11.53 -18.31 8.35
C GLU A 251 12.83 -17.58 8.69
N LEU A 252 13.64 -18.13 9.61
CA LEU A 252 14.94 -17.58 9.99
C LEU A 252 15.97 -17.78 8.87
N PHE A 253 16.88 -16.81 8.71
CA PHE A 253 17.89 -16.75 7.65
C PHE A 253 17.33 -16.70 6.22
N GLN A 254 16.03 -16.44 6.06
CA GLN A 254 15.37 -16.16 4.80
C GLN A 254 14.90 -14.71 4.79
N PRO A 255 14.70 -14.10 3.62
CA PRO A 255 14.03 -12.81 3.53
C PRO A 255 12.69 -12.87 4.28
N TYR A 256 12.46 -11.92 5.19
CA TYR A 256 11.18 -11.83 5.89
C TYR A 256 10.05 -11.71 4.86
N ILE A 257 9.02 -12.54 5.00
CA ILE A 257 7.80 -12.54 4.17
C ILE A 257 6.53 -12.51 5.04
N GLY A 258 6.69 -12.20 6.32
CA GLY A 258 5.60 -12.29 7.29
C GLY A 258 4.54 -11.19 7.13
N PRO A 259 3.44 -11.31 7.87
CA PRO A 259 2.24 -10.49 7.66
C PRO A 259 2.37 -9.05 8.19
N CYS A 260 3.45 -8.72 8.91
CA CYS A 260 3.58 -7.43 9.57
C CYS A 260 4.32 -6.39 8.76
N SER A 261 3.89 -5.14 8.92
CA SER A 261 4.57 -3.97 8.35
C SER A 261 5.97 -3.84 8.92
N THR A 262 6.98 -3.68 8.06
CA THR A 262 8.37 -3.57 8.51
C THR A 262 9.04 -2.25 8.16
N GLY A 263 10.03 -1.86 8.98
CA GLY A 263 10.89 -0.72 8.73
C GLY A 263 12.00 -0.59 9.75
N TRP A 264 12.84 0.43 9.60
CA TRP A 264 14.08 0.59 10.35
C TRP A 264 13.99 1.74 11.35
N VAL A 265 14.43 1.50 12.57
CA VAL A 265 14.48 2.51 13.63
C VAL A 265 15.88 2.57 14.23
N GLU A 266 16.29 3.73 14.74
CA GLU A 266 17.57 3.84 15.43
C GLU A 266 17.55 2.97 16.69
N THR A 267 18.49 2.02 16.78
CA THR A 267 18.56 1.00 17.83
C THR A 267 18.70 1.61 19.22
N LYS A 268 19.28 2.82 19.32
CA LYS A 268 19.46 3.51 20.61
C LYS A 268 18.13 3.81 21.33
N TYR A 269 17.01 3.81 20.60
CA TYR A 269 15.67 4.02 21.14
C TYR A 269 14.93 2.70 21.44
N LEU A 270 15.60 1.54 21.30
CA LEU A 270 15.02 0.23 21.56
C LEU A 270 15.67 -0.40 22.79
N GLU A 271 14.86 -0.67 23.81
CA GLU A 271 15.23 -1.47 24.97
C GLU A 271 14.74 -2.90 24.79
N MET A 272 15.66 -3.84 24.53
CA MET A 272 15.30 -5.25 24.37
C MET A 272 14.67 -5.80 25.66
N LEU A 273 13.45 -6.33 25.53
CA LEU A 273 12.75 -7.03 26.58
C LEU A 273 13.34 -8.45 26.68
N ARG A 274 13.76 -8.82 27.88
CA ARG A 274 14.27 -10.16 28.20
C ARG A 274 13.16 -11.11 28.62
#